data_AF-A0A9X9Q6B0-F1
#
_entry.id   AF-A0A9X9Q6B0-F1
#
_cell.length_a   1.000
_cell.length_b   1.000
_cell.length_c   1.000
_cell.angle_alpha   90.00
_cell.angle_beta   90.00
_cell.angle_gamma   90.00
#
_symmetry.space_group_name_H-M   'P 1'
#
loop_
_entity.id
_entity.type
_entity.pdbx_description
1 polymer ?
#
loop_
_entity_poly.entity_id
_entity_poly.type
_entity_poly.pdbx_seq_one_letter_code
_entity_poly.pdbx_strand_id
1 'polypeptide(L)'
;YRVLNASAIPEGQFIDSKKACEKLLASIDIDHTQYKFGHTKVFFKAGLLGTLEEMRDDRLAKLITRTQAVCRGFLMRVEFQKMVQRRESIFCIQYNIRAFMNVKHWPWMKLFFKIKPLLKSAETEKEMAT
;
A
#
# COMPACT_ATOMS: atom_id res chain seq x y z
N TYR A 1 -15.54 17.29 16.83
CA TYR A 1 -16.36 17.44 15.61
C TYR A 1 -15.71 18.22 14.46
N ARG A 2 -14.44 18.71 14.55
CA ARG A 2 -13.77 19.40 13.44
C ARG A 2 -13.66 18.56 12.15
N VAL A 3 -13.62 17.23 12.26
CA VAL A 3 -13.62 16.31 11.10
C VAL A 3 -14.90 16.41 10.23
N LEU A 4 -16.01 16.89 10.80
CA LEU A 4 -17.25 17.12 10.05
C LEU A 4 -17.11 18.28 9.08
N ASN A 5 -16.44 19.36 9.51
CA ASN A 5 -16.14 20.51 8.66
C ASN A 5 -14.82 21.16 9.10
N ALA A 6 -13.71 20.76 8.46
CA ALA A 6 -12.38 21.24 8.81
C ALA A 6 -12.18 22.72 8.41
N SER A 7 -12.87 23.17 7.37
CA SER A 7 -12.79 24.53 6.82
C SER A 7 -13.48 25.58 7.69
N ALA A 8 -14.33 25.17 8.63
CA ALA A 8 -15.04 26.08 9.53
C ALA A 8 -14.11 26.83 10.50
N ILE A 9 -12.93 26.29 10.78
CA ILE A 9 -11.93 26.89 11.68
C ILE A 9 -10.66 27.17 10.86
N PRO A 10 -10.30 28.44 10.62
CA PRO A 10 -9.06 28.82 9.95
C PRO A 10 -7.83 28.21 10.62
N GLU A 11 -6.89 27.71 9.82
CA GLU A 11 -5.63 27.16 10.34
C GLU A 11 -4.61 28.26 10.62
N GLY A 12 -3.82 28.11 11.68
CA GLY A 12 -2.73 29.02 12.04
C GLY A 12 -3.15 30.32 12.73
N GLN A 13 -4.45 30.60 12.87
CA GLN A 13 -4.94 31.77 13.61
C GLN A 13 -5.45 31.38 14.99
N PHE A 14 -4.99 32.07 16.03
CA PHE A 14 -5.54 31.90 17.37
C PHE A 14 -6.97 32.44 17.42
N ILE A 15 -7.92 31.56 17.76
CA ILE A 15 -9.33 31.89 17.94
C ILE A 15 -9.73 31.43 19.33
N ASP A 16 -10.46 32.28 20.05
CA ASP A 16 -11.04 31.92 21.34
C ASP A 16 -11.85 30.61 21.24
N SER A 17 -11.68 29.72 22.22
CA SER A 17 -12.25 28.37 22.16
C SER A 17 -13.78 28.36 22.09
N LYS A 18 -14.45 29.32 22.75
CA LYS A 18 -15.91 29.44 22.69
C LYS A 18 -16.34 29.88 21.30
N LYS A 19 -15.70 30.92 20.75
CA LYS A 19 -15.98 31.40 19.39
C LYS A 19 -15.69 30.36 18.30
N ALA A 20 -14.65 29.53 18.50
CA ALA A 20 -14.35 28.41 17.62
C ALA A 20 -15.44 27.32 17.68
N CYS A 21 -15.95 27.01 18.88
CA CYS A 21 -17.04 26.05 19.07
C CYS A 21 -18.35 26.55 18.43
N GLU A 22 -18.67 27.83 18.61
CA GLU A 22 -19.82 28.51 17.98
C GLU A 22 -19.75 28.43 16.45
N LYS A 23 -18.60 28.79 15.85
CA LYS A 23 -18.39 28.69 14.40
C LYS A 23 -18.52 27.25 13.90
N LEU A 24 -17.93 26.29 14.62
CA LEU A 24 -17.97 24.89 14.22
C LEU A 24 -19.40 24.35 14.24
N LEU A 25 -20.15 24.53 15.33
CA LEU A 25 -21.53 24.05 15.44
C LEU A 25 -22.47 24.80 14.49
N ALA A 26 -22.23 26.08 14.20
CA ALA A 26 -22.97 26.83 13.19
C ALA A 26 -22.70 26.34 11.75
N SER A 27 -21.53 25.73 11.50
CA SER A 27 -21.14 25.22 10.18
C SER A 27 -21.63 23.80 9.88
N ILE A 28 -22.20 23.13 10.88
CA ILE A 28 -22.74 21.78 10.77
C ILE A 28 -24.25 21.93 10.64
N ASP A 29 -24.86 21.18 9.73
CA ASP A 29 -26.29 21.19 9.48
C ASP A 29 -27.06 20.45 10.60
N ILE A 30 -27.29 21.16 11.72
CA ILE A 30 -28.03 20.69 12.90
C ILE A 30 -29.01 21.76 13.38
N ASP A 31 -30.10 21.34 14.01
CA ASP A 31 -31.07 22.26 14.61
C ASP A 31 -30.44 23.04 15.79
N HIS A 32 -30.28 24.35 15.60
CA HIS A 32 -29.68 25.26 16.59
C HIS A 32 -30.53 25.45 17.86
N THR A 33 -31.77 24.96 17.91
CA THR A 33 -32.59 24.95 19.12
C THR A 33 -32.27 23.77 20.06
N GLN A 34 -31.51 22.79 19.58
CA GLN A 34 -31.15 21.56 20.31
C GLN A 34 -29.92 21.72 21.21
N TYR A 35 -29.24 22.87 21.16
CA TYR A 35 -28.09 23.13 22.02
C TYR A 35 -28.05 24.58 22.52
N LYS A 36 -27.32 24.80 23.61
CA LYS A 36 -27.06 26.13 24.17
C LYS A 36 -25.63 26.24 24.68
N PHE A 37 -25.00 27.39 24.44
CA PHE A 37 -23.68 27.71 24.99
C PHE A 37 -23.81 28.26 26.41
N GLY A 38 -23.15 27.63 27.37
CA GLY A 38 -22.85 28.20 28.67
C GLY A 38 -21.52 28.97 28.67
N HIS A 39 -21.06 29.39 29.85
CA HIS A 39 -19.75 30.05 29.98
C HIS A 39 -18.58 29.12 29.70
N THR A 40 -18.67 27.86 30.13
CA THR A 40 -17.57 26.88 30.05
C THR A 40 -17.92 25.61 29.28
N LYS A 41 -19.21 25.36 29.01
CA LYS A 41 -19.70 24.12 28.41
C LYS A 41 -20.79 24.39 27.38
N VAL A 42 -20.97 23.45 26.45
CA VAL A 42 -22.13 23.39 25.55
C VAL A 42 -23.10 22.36 26.10
N PHE A 43 -24.36 22.74 26.23
CA PHE A 43 -25.44 21.87 26.67
C PHE A 43 -26.21 21.38 25.46
N PHE A 44 -26.44 20.07 25.37
CA PHE A 44 -27.18 19.42 24.30
C PHE A 44 -28.49 18.85 24.85
N LYS A 45 -29.57 18.95 24.10
CA LYS A 45 -30.78 18.16 24.35
C LYS A 45 -30.48 16.67 24.09
N ALA A 46 -31.29 15.80 24.68
CA ALA A 46 -31.19 14.36 24.46
C ALA A 46 -31.30 14.04 22.94
N GLY A 47 -30.48 13.11 22.46
CA GLY A 47 -30.44 12.71 21.05
C GLY A 47 -29.40 13.45 20.20
N LEU A 48 -29.23 14.76 20.37
CA LEU A 48 -28.34 15.55 19.49
C LEU A 48 -26.88 15.05 19.50
N LEU A 49 -26.36 14.68 20.67
CA LEU A 49 -24.99 14.16 20.77
C LEU A 49 -24.84 12.85 19.98
N GLY A 50 -25.85 11.97 20.02
CA GLY A 50 -25.86 10.74 19.24
C GLY A 50 -25.82 11.00 17.74
N THR A 51 -26.63 11.96 17.26
CA THR A 51 -26.61 12.40 15.87
C THR A 51 -25.24 12.94 15.45
N LEU A 52 -24.60 13.76 16.31
CA LEU A 52 -23.25 14.28 16.03
C LEU A 52 -22.18 13.18 15.97
N GLU A 53 -22.28 12.15 16.82
CA GLU A 53 -21.40 10.98 16.79
C GLU A 53 -21.61 10.16 15.51
N GLU A 54 -22.85 9.92 15.10
CA GLU A 54 -23.19 9.19 13.87
C GLU A 54 -22.65 9.89 12.63
N MET A 55 -22.87 11.21 12.51
CA MET A 55 -22.30 12.02 11.43
C MET A 55 -20.76 11.94 11.40
N ARG A 56 -20.13 11.90 12.57
CA ARG A 56 -18.66 11.81 12.70
C ARG A 56 -18.18 10.46 12.21
N ASP A 57 -18.83 9.39 12.64
CA ASP A 57 -18.43 8.03 12.34
C ASP A 57 -18.61 7.71 10.85
N ASP A 58 -19.69 8.21 10.22
CA ASP A 58 -19.87 8.15 8.77
C ASP A 58 -18.73 8.82 8.00
N ARG A 59 -18.29 10.00 8.48
CA ARG A 59 -17.19 10.73 7.85
C ARG A 59 -15.86 10.01 8.03
N LEU A 60 -15.61 9.49 9.23
CA LEU A 60 -14.41 8.71 9.54
C LEU A 60 -14.36 7.40 8.75
N ALA A 61 -15.47 6.68 8.64
CA ALA A 61 -15.57 5.46 7.86
C ALA A 61 -15.14 5.70 6.41
N LYS A 62 -15.67 6.74 5.76
CA LYS A 62 -15.27 7.12 4.38
C LYS A 62 -13.78 7.41 4.25
N LEU A 63 -13.18 8.11 5.21
CA LEU A 63 -11.75 8.42 5.22
C LEU A 63 -10.90 7.16 5.41
N ILE A 64 -11.26 6.32 6.39
CA ILE A 64 -10.57 5.07 6.68
C ILE A 64 -10.64 4.13 5.48
N THR A 65 -11.81 3.98 4.84
CA THR A 65 -11.97 3.14 3.65
C THR A 65 -11.05 3.58 2.52
N ARG A 66 -10.92 4.89 2.27
CA ARG A 66 -10.00 5.43 1.25
C ARG A 66 -8.55 5.10 1.57
N THR A 67 -8.12 5.35 2.82
CA THR A 67 -6.75 5.03 3.26
C THR A 67 -6.47 3.54 3.11
N GLN A 68 -7.39 2.68 3.59
CA GLN A 68 -7.24 1.24 3.48
C GLN A 68 -7.20 0.76 2.03
N ALA A 69 -8.01 1.33 1.13
CA ALA A 69 -8.01 0.97 -0.29
C ALA A 69 -6.64 1.28 -0.94
N VAL A 70 -6.03 2.42 -0.62
CA VAL A 70 -4.69 2.78 -1.10
C VAL A 70 -3.65 1.78 -0.58
N CYS A 71 -3.66 1.49 0.72
CA CYS A 71 -2.73 0.53 1.34
C CYS A 71 -2.86 -0.87 0.73
N ARG A 72 -4.08 -1.40 0.61
CA ARG A 72 -4.34 -2.72 0.00
C ARG A 72 -3.91 -2.75 -1.47
N GLY A 73 -4.21 -1.70 -2.23
CA GLY A 73 -3.78 -1.57 -3.62
C GLY A 73 -2.26 -1.57 -3.78
N PHE A 74 -1.54 -0.87 -2.89
CA PHE A 74 -0.07 -0.88 -2.89
C PHE A 74 0.48 -2.28 -2.62
N LEU A 75 0.00 -2.94 -1.56
CA LEU A 75 0.45 -4.30 -1.20
C LEU A 75 0.23 -5.31 -2.34
N MET A 76 -0.93 -5.26 -2.99
CA MET A 76 -1.23 -6.18 -4.10
C MET A 76 -0.36 -5.94 -5.33
N ARG A 77 -0.03 -4.68 -5.65
CA ARG A 77 0.90 -4.37 -6.76
C ARG A 77 2.32 -4.90 -6.48
N VAL A 78 2.79 -4.78 -5.24
CA VAL A 78 4.08 -5.32 -4.82
C VAL A 78 4.10 -6.85 -4.94
N GLU A 79 3.04 -7.53 -4.48
CA GLU A 79 2.98 -9.00 -4.59
C GLU A 79 2.83 -9.45 -6.05
N PHE A 80 2.07 -8.71 -6.87
CA PHE A 80 1.93 -8.98 -8.30
C PHE A 80 3.26 -8.95 -9.05
N GLN A 81 4.10 -7.94 -8.79
CA GLN A 81 5.45 -7.87 -9.35
C GLN A 81 6.27 -9.11 -9.03
N LYS A 82 6.23 -9.60 -7.78
CA LYS A 82 6.92 -10.85 -7.39
C LYS A 82 6.34 -12.07 -8.12
N MET A 83 5.03 -12.14 -8.30
CA MET A 83 4.39 -13.23 -9.05
C MET A 83 4.81 -13.26 -10.52
N VAL A 84 4.90 -12.10 -11.16
CA VAL A 84 5.36 -11.97 -12.56
C VAL A 84 6.81 -12.44 -12.70
N GLN A 85 7.71 -11.96 -11.82
CA GLN A 85 9.12 -12.37 -11.83
C GLN A 85 9.29 -13.89 -11.64
N ARG A 86 8.53 -14.48 -10.71
CA ARG A 86 8.50 -15.94 -10.50
C ARG A 86 8.03 -16.67 -11.77
N ARG A 87 6.97 -16.18 -12.42
CA ARG A 87 6.44 -16.77 -13.66
C ARG A 87 7.49 -16.77 -14.77
N GLU A 88 8.15 -15.64 -15.01
CA GLU A 88 9.22 -15.52 -16.01
C GLU A 88 10.39 -16.47 -15.73
N SER A 89 10.79 -16.56 -14.46
CA SER A 89 11.86 -17.46 -14.01
C SER A 89 11.52 -18.93 -14.27
N ILE A 90 10.27 -19.32 -13.98
CA ILE A 90 9.76 -20.68 -14.27
C ILE A 90 9.78 -20.95 -15.78
N PHE A 91 9.31 -20.02 -16.61
CA PHE A 91 9.33 -20.19 -18.06
C PHE A 91 10.76 -20.35 -18.59
N CYS A 92 11.69 -19.52 -18.12
CA CYS A 92 13.10 -19.59 -18.51
C CYS A 92 13.71 -20.96 -18.16
N ILE A 93 13.54 -21.44 -16.92
CA ILE A 93 14.07 -22.73 -16.49
C ILE A 93 13.46 -23.88 -17.30
N GLN A 94 12.12 -23.90 -17.43
CA GLN A 94 11.44 -24.96 -18.17
C GLN A 94 11.86 -25.00 -19.64
N TYR A 95 11.95 -23.84 -20.29
CA TYR A 95 12.39 -23.74 -21.68
C TYR A 95 13.80 -24.27 -21.86
N ASN A 96 14.75 -23.84 -21.01
CA ASN A 96 16.13 -24.28 -21.08
C ASN A 96 16.27 -25.79 -20.83
N ILE A 97 15.53 -26.36 -19.88
CA ILE A 97 15.52 -27.80 -19.63
C ILE A 97 15.00 -28.55 -20.87
N ARG A 98 13.89 -28.13 -21.47
CA ARG A 98 13.35 -28.78 -22.67
C ARG A 98 14.32 -28.68 -23.85
N ALA A 99 14.88 -27.49 -24.09
CA ALA A 99 15.87 -27.27 -25.13
C ALA A 99 17.10 -28.17 -24.92
N PHE A 100 17.63 -28.23 -23.69
CA PHE A 100 18.74 -29.11 -23.33
C PHE A 100 18.39 -30.59 -23.56
N MET A 101 17.22 -31.04 -23.14
CA MET A 101 16.78 -32.43 -23.33
C MET A 101 16.69 -32.82 -24.80
N ASN A 102 16.35 -31.88 -25.70
CA ASN A 102 16.32 -32.12 -27.13
C ASN A 102 17.73 -32.24 -27.75
N VAL A 103 18.70 -31.45 -27.27
CA VAL A 103 20.05 -31.40 -27.87
C VAL A 103 21.08 -32.30 -27.16
N LYS A 104 20.85 -32.73 -25.92
CA LYS A 104 21.85 -33.45 -25.10
C LYS A 104 22.36 -34.75 -25.73
N HIS A 105 21.57 -35.37 -26.61
CA HIS A 105 21.95 -36.61 -27.29
C HIS A 105 22.47 -36.42 -28.71
N TRP A 106 22.44 -35.19 -29.24
CA TRP A 106 22.93 -34.85 -30.56
C TRP A 106 24.45 -35.12 -30.67
N PRO A 107 24.94 -35.75 -31.76
CA PRO A 107 26.35 -36.16 -31.86
C PRO A 107 27.36 -35.03 -31.61
N TRP A 108 27.11 -33.84 -32.15
CA TRP A 108 27.96 -32.66 -31.91
C TRP A 108 27.98 -32.21 -30.45
N MET A 109 26.83 -32.25 -29.77
CA MET A 109 26.76 -31.91 -28.33
C MET A 109 27.49 -32.94 -27.47
N LYS A 110 27.41 -34.24 -27.82
CA LYS A 110 28.18 -35.31 -27.17
C LYS A 110 29.69 -35.13 -27.36
N LEU A 111 30.13 -34.77 -28.58
CA LEU A 111 31.54 -34.47 -28.87
C LEU A 111 32.03 -33.31 -28.00
N PHE A 112 31.25 -32.21 -27.96
CA PHE A 112 31.55 -31.06 -27.13
C PHE A 112 31.68 -31.42 -25.65
N PHE A 113 30.77 -32.22 -25.08
CA PHE A 113 30.86 -32.66 -23.68
C PHE A 113 32.07 -33.54 -23.38
N LYS A 114 32.59 -34.29 -24.37
CA LYS A 114 33.82 -35.09 -24.20
C LYS A 114 35.08 -34.23 -24.28
N ILE A 115 35.12 -33.24 -25.17
CA ILE A 115 36.32 -32.40 -25.39
C ILE A 115 36.47 -31.34 -24.31
N LYS A 116 35.37 -30.70 -23.87
CA LYS A 116 35.41 -29.56 -22.94
C LYS A 116 36.17 -29.84 -21.62
N PRO A 117 36.00 -30.99 -20.93
CA PRO A 117 36.77 -31.29 -19.72
C PRO A 117 38.27 -31.47 -19.98
N LEU A 118 38.64 -32.04 -21.14
CA LEU A 118 40.04 -32.28 -21.51
C LEU A 118 40.78 -30.96 -21.77
N LEU A 119 40.12 -29.99 -22.38
CA LEU A 119 40.68 -28.64 -22.56
C LEU A 119 40.97 -27.97 -21.22
N LYS A 120 40.06 -28.10 -20.25
CA LYS A 120 40.25 -27.54 -18.91
C LYS A 120 41.42 -28.20 -18.16
N SER A 121 41.57 -29.52 -18.28
CA SER A 121 42.71 -30.26 -17.72
C SER A 121 44.03 -29.79 -18.34
N ALA A 122 44.06 -29.63 -19.67
CA ALA A 122 45.24 -29.17 -20.40
C ALA A 122 45.61 -27.71 -20.07
N GLU A 123 44.63 -26.84 -19.81
CA GLU A 123 44.88 -25.48 -19.30
C GLU A 123 45.52 -25.52 -17.91
N THR A 124 44.97 -26.33 -16.99
CA THR A 124 45.55 -26.46 -15.64
C THR A 124 46.94 -27.09 -15.61
N GLU A 125 47.24 -28.04 -16.50
CA GLU A 125 48.59 -28.62 -16.63
C GLU A 125 49.60 -27.60 -17.18
N LYS A 126 49.20 -26.74 -18.12
CA LYS A 126 50.04 -25.63 -18.60
C LYS A 126 50.32 -24.61 -17.51
N GLU A 127 49.32 -24.26 -16.70
CA GLU A 127 49.49 -23.36 -15.55
C GLU A 127 50.45 -23.92 -14.49
N MET A 128 50.43 -25.24 -14.24
CA MET A 128 51.34 -25.89 -13.29
C MET A 128 52.78 -26.07 -13.82
N ALA A 129 52.98 -26.01 -15.13
CA ALA A 129 54.29 -26.12 -15.77
C ALA A 129 55.02 -24.76 -15.92
N THR A 130 54.38 -23.67 -15.48
CA THR A 130 54.93 -22.30 -15.49
C THR A 130 55.35 -21.90 -14.09
#